data_AF-A0AAN8XYK4-F1
#
_entry.id   AF-A0AAN8XYK4-F1
#
_cell.length_a   1.000
_cell.length_b   1.000
_cell.length_c   1.000
_cell.angle_alpha   90.00
_cell.angle_beta   90.00
_cell.angle_gamma   90.00
#
_symmetry.space_group_name_H-M   'P 1'
#
loop_
_entity.id
_entity.type
_entity.pdbx_description
1 polymer ?
#
loop_
_entity_poly.entity_id
_entity_poly.type
_entity_poly.pdbx_seq_one_letter_code
_entity_poly.pdbx_strand_id
1 'polypeptide(L)'
;MRNLFPILMLITNLALNNDNNNNNYNLINATCRETPYYSLCHTTLQSDPRSYKAEGDDAITTLGLIMVDAVKSKCIEIMEKIKELEKSNLEWRVPLSQCYVAYNAVLRADVTVAVEALKKGDPKFAEDGMEDVVVEAQTFYCTKLSSYIRDKRSETAGDITTLALIMVDAIKSKANQAANTISKLRHSNPPQTWKDPLKNCAFSYKVILTATMPEAIEALTKGDPKFAEDGMVGSSGNFNSKYTRSNRSINKR
;
A
#
# COMPACT_ATOMS: atom_id res chain seq x y z
N MET A 1 -9.80 23.40 15.37
CA MET A 1 -8.50 24.09 15.40
C MET A 1 -7.44 23.10 14.89
N ARG A 2 -7.15 23.13 13.59
CA ARG A 2 -6.17 22.27 12.92
C ARG A 2 -4.88 23.08 12.79
N ASN A 3 -3.78 22.46 13.19
CA ASN A 3 -2.47 23.08 13.41
C ASN A 3 -1.90 23.69 12.13
N LEU A 4 -1.71 25.01 12.14
CA LEU A 4 -1.31 25.85 11.00
C LEU A 4 0.18 26.24 11.03
N PHE A 5 1.02 25.47 11.73
CA PHE A 5 2.36 25.94 12.14
C PHE A 5 3.63 25.25 11.59
N PRO A 6 3.63 24.17 10.76
CA PRO A 6 4.91 23.66 10.24
C PRO A 6 5.29 24.19 8.85
N ILE A 7 4.39 24.81 8.08
CA ILE A 7 4.64 25.13 6.65
C ILE A 7 5.43 26.45 6.46
N LEU A 8 5.50 27.32 7.47
CA LEU A 8 6.16 28.64 7.34
C LEU A 8 7.68 28.64 7.63
N MET A 9 8.33 27.49 7.85
CA MET A 9 9.74 27.43 8.27
C MET A 9 10.73 26.82 7.25
N LEU A 10 10.32 26.61 6.00
CA LEU A 10 11.17 25.97 4.98
C LEU A 10 11.82 26.92 3.96
N ILE A 11 11.54 28.23 3.99
CA ILE A 11 12.03 29.17 2.96
C ILE A 11 13.39 29.82 3.32
N THR A 12 13.95 29.64 4.53
CA THR A 12 15.11 30.44 4.96
C THR A 12 16.43 29.70 5.23
N ASN A 13 16.56 28.38 5.04
CA ASN A 13 17.76 27.66 5.52
C ASN A 13 18.50 26.75 4.53
N LEU A 14 18.37 26.92 3.21
CA LEU A 14 19.19 26.17 2.25
C LEU A 14 20.09 27.09 1.45
N ALA A 15 20.94 27.83 2.17
CA ALA A 15 22.22 28.28 1.64
C ALA A 15 23.31 27.32 2.13
N LEU A 16 24.05 26.77 1.16
CA LEU A 16 25.33 26.04 1.28
C LEU A 16 25.24 24.57 1.75
N ASN A 17 25.22 23.64 0.80
CA ASN A 17 26.30 22.67 0.65
C ASN A 17 26.29 21.98 -0.72
N ASN A 18 27.42 22.11 -1.40
CA ASN A 18 27.74 21.51 -2.68
C ASN A 18 28.28 20.09 -2.44
N ASP A 19 27.53 19.05 -2.84
CA ASP A 19 28.07 17.71 -3.09
C ASP A 19 27.38 17.12 -4.32
N ASN A 20 28.18 16.92 -5.37
CA ASN A 20 27.76 16.36 -6.65
C ASN A 20 27.61 14.84 -6.57
N ASN A 21 26.51 14.34 -7.15
CA ASN A 21 26.04 12.94 -7.26
C ASN A 21 25.26 12.38 -6.07
N ASN A 22 24.10 12.96 -5.72
CA ASN A 22 22.88 12.27 -5.21
C ASN A 22 21.70 13.22 -4.85
N ASN A 23 21.65 14.42 -5.42
CA ASN A 23 20.69 15.46 -5.01
C ASN A 23 19.22 15.02 -5.22
N ASN A 24 18.93 14.27 -6.29
CA ASN A 24 17.57 13.85 -6.63
C ASN A 24 17.04 12.74 -5.74
N TYR A 25 17.87 11.76 -5.38
CA TYR A 25 17.45 10.71 -4.44
C TYR A 25 17.13 11.29 -3.07
N ASN A 26 17.94 12.25 -2.61
CA ASN A 26 17.71 12.96 -1.36
C ASN A 26 16.45 13.82 -1.42
N LEU A 27 16.22 14.52 -2.53
CA LEU A 27 15.01 15.32 -2.76
C LEU A 27 13.74 14.46 -2.84
N ILE A 28 13.77 13.33 -3.57
CA ILE A 28 12.65 12.38 -3.65
C ILE A 28 12.34 11.81 -2.26
N ASN A 29 13.36 11.37 -1.52
CA ASN A 29 13.18 10.84 -0.17
C ASN A 29 12.62 11.89 0.80
N ALA A 30 13.10 13.14 0.73
CA ALA A 30 12.56 14.23 1.54
C ALA A 30 11.10 14.54 1.17
N THR A 31 10.81 14.69 -0.12
CA THR A 31 9.46 14.95 -0.63
C THR A 31 8.48 13.85 -0.23
N CYS A 32 8.84 12.58 -0.42
CA CYS A 32 7.95 11.47 -0.12
C CYS A 32 7.70 11.26 1.38
N ARG A 33 8.59 11.74 2.26
CA ARG A 33 8.37 11.68 3.72
C ARG A 33 7.24 12.59 4.18
N GLU A 34 6.98 13.66 3.45
CA GLU A 34 5.88 14.58 3.70
C GLU A 34 4.54 14.05 3.15
N THR A 35 4.53 12.86 2.53
CA THR A 35 3.31 12.24 2.01
C THR A 35 2.78 11.15 2.95
N PRO A 36 1.46 10.94 3.03
CA PRO A 36 0.89 9.84 3.81
C PRO A 36 1.24 8.44 3.24
N TYR A 37 1.75 8.36 2.00
CA TYR A 37 2.05 7.12 1.29
C TYR A 37 3.48 7.12 0.72
N TYR A 38 4.49 7.19 1.60
CA TYR A 38 5.91 7.22 1.23
C TYR A 38 6.29 6.21 0.12
N SER A 39 5.92 4.93 0.29
CA SER A 39 6.29 3.87 -0.66
C SER A 39 5.72 4.10 -2.06
N LEU A 40 4.46 4.56 -2.13
CA LEU A 40 3.77 4.84 -3.39
C LEU A 40 4.39 6.06 -4.06
N CYS A 41 4.60 7.15 -3.31
CA CYS A 41 5.29 8.34 -3.81
C CYS A 41 6.67 7.98 -4.38
N HIS A 42 7.46 7.23 -3.61
CA HIS A 42 8.82 6.89 -3.97
C HIS A 42 8.88 6.02 -5.23
N THR A 43 8.04 4.96 -5.28
CA THR A 43 7.97 4.07 -6.45
C THR A 43 7.49 4.82 -7.69
N THR A 44 6.51 5.72 -7.54
CA THR A 44 5.96 6.52 -8.65
C THR A 44 7.03 7.44 -9.23
N LEU A 45 7.72 8.22 -8.38
CA LEU A 45 8.77 9.13 -8.84
C LEU A 45 9.93 8.36 -9.49
N GLN A 46 10.42 7.29 -8.85
CA GLN A 46 11.53 6.49 -9.39
C GLN A 46 11.21 5.79 -10.70
N SER A 47 9.93 5.46 -10.95
CA SER A 47 9.53 4.83 -12.21
C SER A 47 9.60 5.77 -13.40
N ASP A 48 9.63 7.09 -13.18
CA ASP A 48 9.68 8.09 -14.23
C ASP A 48 11.12 8.56 -14.49
N PRO A 49 11.67 8.38 -15.72
CA PRO A 49 13.02 8.80 -16.06
C PRO A 49 13.29 10.31 -15.86
N ARG A 50 12.26 11.15 -15.85
CA ARG A 50 12.37 12.60 -15.61
C ARG A 50 12.83 12.90 -14.18
N SER A 51 12.52 12.03 -13.22
CA SER A 51 12.92 12.20 -11.81
C SER A 51 14.44 12.21 -11.62
N TYR A 52 15.17 11.46 -12.45
CA TYR A 52 16.63 11.41 -12.42
C TYR A 52 17.27 12.61 -13.13
N LYS A 53 16.55 13.25 -14.06
CA LYS A 53 17.01 14.42 -14.84
C LYS A 53 16.60 15.76 -14.24
N ALA A 54 15.76 15.73 -13.21
CA ALA A 54 15.28 16.92 -12.51
C ALA A 54 16.45 17.56 -11.76
N GLU A 55 16.94 18.73 -12.16
CA GLU A 55 18.08 19.39 -11.51
C GLU A 55 17.81 20.89 -11.38
N GLY A 56 18.52 21.55 -10.45
CA GLY A 56 18.38 22.99 -10.21
C GLY A 56 17.02 23.40 -9.64
N ASP A 57 16.62 24.65 -9.88
CA ASP A 57 15.42 25.25 -9.30
C ASP A 57 14.10 24.60 -9.81
N ASP A 58 14.14 23.92 -10.95
CA ASP A 58 12.99 23.25 -11.57
C ASP A 58 12.78 21.81 -11.07
N ALA A 59 13.65 21.30 -10.19
CA ALA A 59 13.60 19.91 -9.76
C ALA A 59 12.28 19.57 -9.07
N ILE A 60 11.81 20.42 -8.15
CA ILE A 60 10.55 20.23 -7.44
C ILE A 60 9.35 20.31 -8.40
N THR A 61 9.35 21.26 -9.33
CA THR A 61 8.32 21.39 -10.36
C THR A 61 8.24 20.13 -11.23
N THR A 62 9.40 19.57 -11.60
CA THR A 62 9.47 18.33 -12.37
C THR A 62 8.90 17.15 -11.59
N LEU A 63 9.24 16.99 -10.31
CA LEU A 63 8.66 15.94 -9.47
C LEU A 63 7.14 16.11 -9.30
N GLY A 64 6.67 17.35 -9.15
CA GLY A 64 5.24 17.67 -9.10
C GLY A 64 4.51 17.26 -10.38
N LEU A 65 5.06 17.60 -11.55
CA LEU A 65 4.48 17.22 -12.85
C LEU A 65 4.44 15.71 -13.05
N ILE A 66 5.47 14.97 -12.61
CA ILE A 66 5.46 13.50 -12.65
C ILE A 66 4.30 12.94 -11.83
N MET A 67 4.06 13.48 -10.64
CA MET A 67 2.99 13.00 -9.78
C MET A 67 1.61 13.31 -10.37
N VAL A 68 1.42 14.50 -10.95
CA VAL A 68 0.19 14.88 -11.65
C VAL A 68 -0.05 14.00 -12.88
N ASP A 69 1.00 13.67 -13.64
CA ASP A 69 0.92 12.73 -14.78
C ASP A 69 0.56 11.29 -14.33
N ALA A 70 1.06 10.86 -13.17
CA ALA A 70 0.70 9.57 -12.60
C ALA A 70 -0.79 9.51 -12.20
N VAL A 71 -1.29 10.58 -11.56
CA VAL A 71 -2.73 10.73 -11.24
C VAL A 71 -3.55 10.70 -12.53
N LYS A 72 -3.18 11.51 -13.53
CA LYS A 72 -3.84 11.55 -14.85
C LYS A 72 -3.94 10.16 -15.47
N SER A 73 -2.82 9.45 -15.52
CA SER A 73 -2.74 8.10 -16.10
C SER A 73 -3.67 7.14 -15.36
N LYS A 74 -3.72 7.25 -14.02
CA LYS A 74 -4.59 6.40 -13.20
C LYS A 74 -6.06 6.70 -13.39
N CYS A 75 -6.44 7.97 -13.54
CA CYS A 75 -7.81 8.37 -13.85
C CYS A 75 -8.28 7.78 -15.20
N ILE A 76 -7.42 7.82 -16.22
CA ILE A 76 -7.72 7.23 -17.54
C ILE A 76 -7.96 5.71 -17.42
N GLU A 77 -7.07 4.98 -16.73
CA GLU A 77 -7.21 3.54 -16.49
C GLU A 77 -8.54 3.21 -15.77
N ILE A 78 -8.89 4.00 -14.74
CA ILE A 78 -10.15 3.81 -14.01
C ILE A 78 -11.36 4.07 -14.91
N MET A 79 -11.33 5.11 -15.72
CA MET A 79 -12.41 5.43 -16.65
C MET A 79 -12.62 4.35 -17.72
N GLU A 80 -11.54 3.75 -18.22
CA GLU A 80 -11.62 2.59 -19.12
C GLU A 80 -12.25 1.39 -18.41
N LYS A 81 -11.81 1.11 -17.17
CA LYS A 81 -12.39 0.03 -16.37
C LYS A 81 -13.88 0.25 -16.09
N ILE A 82 -14.28 1.48 -15.81
CA ILE A 82 -15.69 1.85 -15.61
C ILE A 82 -16.51 1.50 -16.87
N LYS A 83 -16.04 1.87 -18.06
CA LYS A 83 -16.74 1.54 -19.33
C LYS A 83 -16.87 0.03 -19.57
N GLU A 84 -15.87 -0.76 -19.16
CA GLU A 84 -15.97 -2.22 -19.22
C GLU A 84 -17.02 -2.77 -18.24
N LEU A 85 -17.05 -2.23 -17.02
CA LEU A 85 -17.99 -2.63 -15.98
C LEU A 85 -19.43 -2.25 -16.34
N GLU A 86 -19.65 -1.11 -16.98
CA GLU A 86 -20.98 -0.67 -17.44
C GLU A 86 -21.58 -1.65 -18.46
N LYS A 87 -20.74 -2.25 -19.31
CA LYS A 87 -21.17 -3.23 -20.31
C LYS A 87 -21.52 -4.58 -19.68
N SER A 88 -20.80 -4.95 -18.62
CA SER A 88 -20.92 -6.26 -17.98
C SER A 88 -21.92 -6.29 -16.81
N ASN A 89 -22.32 -5.13 -16.28
CA ASN A 89 -23.27 -5.05 -15.18
C ASN A 89 -24.28 -3.89 -15.34
N LEU A 90 -25.49 -4.25 -15.78
CA LEU A 90 -26.59 -3.31 -16.02
C LEU A 90 -27.10 -2.63 -14.74
N GLU A 91 -27.02 -3.29 -13.58
CA GLU A 91 -27.47 -2.75 -12.28
C GLU A 91 -26.60 -1.58 -11.82
N TRP A 92 -25.30 -1.63 -12.14
CA TRP A 92 -24.33 -0.64 -11.70
C TRP A 92 -24.06 0.45 -12.73
N ARG A 93 -24.71 0.39 -13.89
CA ARG A 93 -24.48 1.33 -14.99
C ARG A 93 -24.65 2.79 -14.57
N VAL A 94 -25.67 3.10 -13.76
CA VAL A 94 -25.91 4.49 -13.30
C VAL A 94 -24.83 4.96 -12.31
N PRO A 95 -24.53 4.24 -11.21
CA PRO A 95 -23.41 4.58 -10.33
C PRO A 95 -22.04 4.66 -11.04
N LEU A 96 -21.79 3.75 -11.98
CA LEU A 96 -20.57 3.71 -12.78
C LEU A 96 -20.45 4.96 -13.66
N SER A 97 -21.54 5.34 -14.33
CA SER A 97 -21.58 6.53 -15.18
C SER A 97 -21.34 7.81 -14.39
N GLN A 98 -21.86 7.90 -13.17
CA GLN A 98 -21.59 9.04 -12.28
C GLN A 98 -20.11 9.10 -11.87
N CYS A 99 -19.50 7.94 -11.58
CA CYS A 99 -18.07 7.90 -11.29
C CYS A 99 -17.23 8.25 -12.54
N TYR A 100 -17.65 7.83 -13.73
CA TYR A 100 -17.02 8.24 -15.00
C TYR A 100 -17.05 9.75 -15.19
N VAL A 101 -18.18 10.39 -14.89
CA VAL A 101 -18.34 11.85 -14.98
C VAL A 101 -17.42 12.56 -14.00
N ALA A 102 -17.29 12.08 -12.76
CA ALA A 102 -16.35 12.62 -11.78
C ALA A 102 -14.90 12.52 -12.28
N TYR A 103 -14.41 11.34 -12.66
CA TYR A 103 -13.05 11.22 -13.20
C TYR A 103 -12.81 12.03 -14.49
N ASN A 104 -13.85 12.23 -15.31
CA ASN A 104 -13.76 13.12 -16.46
C ASN A 104 -13.65 14.59 -16.06
N ALA A 105 -14.27 15.01 -14.96
CA ALA A 105 -14.13 16.34 -14.37
C ALA A 105 -12.71 16.52 -13.82
N VAL A 106 -12.21 15.60 -12.99
CA VAL A 106 -10.79 15.55 -12.56
C VAL A 106 -9.82 15.81 -13.71
N LEU A 107 -9.97 15.08 -14.82
CA LEU A 107 -9.04 15.19 -15.95
C LEU A 107 -9.11 16.55 -16.64
N ARG A 108 -10.31 17.13 -16.75
CA ARG A 108 -10.56 18.36 -17.51
C ARG A 108 -10.34 19.63 -16.69
N ALA A 109 -10.57 19.58 -15.39
CA ALA A 109 -10.41 20.69 -14.47
C ALA A 109 -9.14 20.49 -13.65
N ASP A 110 -9.19 19.66 -12.61
CA ASP A 110 -8.18 19.55 -11.56
C ASP A 110 -6.77 19.25 -12.08
N VAL A 111 -6.62 18.20 -12.89
CA VAL A 111 -5.33 17.82 -13.48
C VAL A 111 -4.82 18.91 -14.42
N THR A 112 -5.72 19.52 -15.20
CA THR A 112 -5.34 20.56 -16.15
C THR A 112 -4.88 21.83 -15.43
N VAL A 113 -5.62 22.26 -14.40
CA VAL A 113 -5.25 23.39 -13.54
C VAL A 113 -3.91 23.13 -12.86
N ALA A 114 -3.71 21.94 -12.29
CA ALA A 114 -2.46 21.61 -11.61
C ALA A 114 -1.24 21.62 -12.54
N VAL A 115 -1.36 21.09 -13.75
CA VAL A 115 -0.28 21.15 -14.75
C VAL A 115 0.05 22.59 -15.13
N GLU A 116 -0.96 23.43 -15.38
CA GLU A 116 -0.73 24.83 -15.74
C GLU A 116 -0.12 25.62 -14.59
N ALA A 117 -0.63 25.43 -13.37
CA ALA A 117 -0.19 26.08 -12.16
C ALA A 117 1.28 25.78 -11.87
N LEU A 118 1.68 24.50 -11.94
CA LEU A 118 3.09 24.09 -11.81
C LEU A 118 3.99 24.74 -12.85
N LYS A 119 3.56 24.79 -14.12
CA LYS A 119 4.33 25.43 -15.21
C LYS A 119 4.46 26.94 -15.07
N LYS A 120 3.49 27.59 -14.44
CA LYS A 120 3.46 29.05 -14.21
C LYS A 120 4.13 29.45 -12.89
N GLY A 121 4.60 28.49 -12.08
CA GLY A 121 5.22 28.74 -10.80
C GLY A 121 4.23 29.11 -9.68
N ASP A 122 2.97 28.67 -9.80
CA ASP A 122 1.91 28.92 -8.83
C ASP A 122 1.44 27.62 -8.15
N PRO A 123 2.25 27.01 -7.27
CA PRO A 123 2.02 25.66 -6.76
C PRO A 123 0.76 25.55 -5.89
N LYS A 124 0.19 26.66 -5.40
CA LYS A 124 -0.99 26.61 -4.53
C LYS A 124 -2.23 26.15 -5.30
N PHE A 125 -2.43 26.60 -6.53
CA PHE A 125 -3.52 26.09 -7.37
C PHE A 125 -3.31 24.63 -7.79
N ALA A 126 -2.06 24.17 -7.86
CA ALA A 126 -1.78 22.76 -8.12
C ALA A 126 -2.11 21.88 -6.92
N GLU A 127 -1.83 22.36 -5.71
CA GLU A 127 -2.25 21.71 -4.47
C GLU A 127 -3.77 21.62 -4.39
N ASP A 128 -4.47 22.74 -4.59
CA ASP A 128 -5.94 22.80 -4.51
C ASP A 128 -6.59 21.86 -5.54
N GLY A 129 -6.10 21.86 -6.79
CA GLY A 129 -6.56 20.92 -7.80
C GLY A 129 -6.33 19.45 -7.40
N MET A 130 -5.17 19.11 -6.83
CA MET A 130 -4.91 17.73 -6.38
C MET A 130 -5.68 17.34 -5.11
N GLU A 131 -6.06 18.29 -4.27
CA GLU A 131 -6.97 18.07 -3.14
C GLU A 131 -8.39 17.73 -3.65
N ASP A 132 -8.87 18.43 -4.66
CA ASP A 132 -10.18 18.17 -5.28
C ASP A 132 -10.23 16.77 -5.91
N VAL A 133 -9.14 16.29 -6.54
CA VAL A 133 -9.07 14.90 -7.05
C VAL A 133 -9.34 13.87 -5.94
N VAL A 134 -8.84 14.11 -4.73
CA VAL A 134 -9.05 13.21 -3.59
C VAL A 134 -10.52 13.20 -3.19
N VAL A 135 -11.19 14.36 -3.21
CA VAL A 135 -12.62 14.49 -2.90
C VAL A 135 -13.47 13.82 -3.98
N GLU A 136 -13.18 14.06 -5.26
CA GLU A 136 -13.91 13.46 -6.39
C GLU A 136 -13.77 11.94 -6.42
N ALA A 137 -12.57 11.42 -6.15
CA ALA A 137 -12.31 9.98 -6.02
C ALA A 137 -13.04 9.35 -4.82
N GLN A 138 -13.31 10.13 -3.77
CA GLN A 138 -14.02 9.69 -2.56
C GLN A 138 -15.53 9.86 -2.62
N THR A 139 -16.07 10.36 -3.74
CA THR A 139 -17.52 10.44 -3.91
C THR A 139 -18.20 9.09 -3.64
N PHE A 140 -19.40 9.14 -3.08
CA PHE A 140 -20.15 7.95 -2.65
C PHE A 140 -20.27 6.88 -3.75
N TYR A 141 -20.45 7.30 -5.00
CA TYR A 141 -20.57 6.40 -6.14
C TYR A 141 -19.23 5.71 -6.49
N CYS A 142 -18.11 6.44 -6.44
CA CYS A 142 -16.78 5.89 -6.69
C CYS A 142 -16.24 5.02 -5.54
N THR A 143 -16.59 5.33 -4.30
CA THR A 143 -16.22 4.50 -3.13
C THR A 143 -17.00 3.20 -3.09
N LYS A 144 -18.28 3.21 -3.44
CA LYS A 144 -19.08 1.99 -3.61
C LYS A 144 -18.59 1.14 -4.79
N LEU A 145 -18.10 1.79 -5.84
CA LEU A 145 -17.41 1.12 -6.94
C LEU A 145 -16.10 0.47 -6.49
N SER A 146 -15.26 1.15 -5.70
CA SER A 146 -13.98 0.57 -5.25
C SER A 146 -14.18 -0.62 -4.32
N SER A 147 -15.22 -0.61 -3.47
CA SER A 147 -15.63 -1.79 -2.72
C SER A 147 -16.15 -2.89 -3.64
N TYR A 148 -17.03 -2.56 -4.60
CA TYR A 148 -17.57 -3.55 -5.54
C TYR A 148 -16.50 -4.15 -6.47
N ILE A 149 -15.50 -3.39 -6.93
CA ILE A 149 -14.37 -3.90 -7.73
C ILE A 149 -13.49 -4.80 -6.87
N ARG A 150 -13.25 -4.44 -5.60
CA ARG A 150 -12.53 -5.30 -4.65
C ARG A 150 -13.28 -6.61 -4.44
N ASP A 151 -14.60 -6.55 -4.32
CA ASP A 151 -15.46 -7.71 -4.13
C ASP A 151 -15.61 -8.53 -5.42
N LYS A 152 -15.71 -7.90 -6.61
CA LYS A 152 -15.76 -8.59 -7.92
C LYS A 152 -14.44 -9.15 -8.39
N ARG A 153 -13.32 -8.48 -8.11
CA ARG A 153 -11.97 -9.05 -8.28
C ARG A 153 -11.79 -10.27 -7.38
N SER A 154 -12.55 -10.31 -6.28
CA SER A 154 -12.71 -11.46 -5.36
C SER A 154 -13.85 -12.43 -5.76
N GLU A 155 -14.56 -12.23 -6.89
CA GLU A 155 -15.59 -13.16 -7.39
C GLU A 155 -15.34 -13.69 -8.82
N THR A 156 -14.47 -13.05 -9.62
CA THR A 156 -14.28 -13.37 -11.04
C THR A 156 -12.97 -14.07 -11.39
N ALA A 157 -12.13 -14.44 -10.42
CA ALA A 157 -10.80 -14.98 -10.71
C ALA A 157 -10.41 -16.16 -9.80
N GLY A 158 -11.07 -17.32 -9.90
CA GLY A 158 -10.58 -18.57 -9.29
C GLY A 158 -10.47 -18.55 -7.75
N ASP A 159 -11.46 -17.95 -7.09
CA ASP A 159 -11.25 -17.06 -5.94
C ASP A 159 -10.87 -17.60 -4.57
N ILE A 160 -11.12 -18.87 -4.21
CA ILE A 160 -10.75 -19.33 -2.85
C ILE A 160 -9.22 -19.45 -2.73
N THR A 161 -8.55 -19.96 -3.77
CA THR A 161 -7.10 -20.15 -3.77
C THR A 161 -6.36 -18.82 -3.82
N THR A 162 -6.80 -17.87 -4.66
CA THR A 162 -6.18 -16.55 -4.77
C THR A 162 -6.36 -15.74 -3.49
N LEU A 163 -7.56 -15.76 -2.88
CA LEU A 163 -7.80 -15.13 -1.58
C LEU A 163 -6.95 -15.76 -0.48
N ALA A 164 -6.85 -17.08 -0.44
CA ALA A 164 -6.02 -17.80 0.51
C ALA A 164 -4.53 -17.47 0.34
N LEU A 165 -4.03 -17.34 -0.89
CA LEU A 165 -2.65 -16.92 -1.17
C LEU A 165 -2.39 -15.47 -0.72
N ILE A 166 -3.34 -14.55 -0.96
CA ILE A 166 -3.26 -13.17 -0.47
C ILE A 166 -3.20 -13.13 1.07
N MET A 167 -4.03 -13.93 1.75
CA MET A 167 -3.99 -14.06 3.22
C MET A 167 -2.65 -14.62 3.70
N VAL A 168 -2.10 -15.63 3.02
CA VAL A 168 -0.79 -16.21 3.34
C VAL A 168 0.33 -15.18 3.18
N ASP A 169 0.31 -14.34 2.14
CA ASP A 169 1.29 -13.26 1.96
C ASP A 169 1.19 -12.17 3.02
N ALA A 170 -0.04 -11.82 3.43
CA ALA A 170 -0.27 -10.89 4.54
C ALA A 170 0.27 -11.43 5.87
N ILE A 171 0.04 -12.72 6.15
CA ILE A 171 0.57 -13.40 7.34
C ILE A 171 2.10 -13.45 7.30
N LYS A 172 2.69 -13.81 6.16
CA LYS A 172 4.14 -13.84 5.95
C LYS A 172 4.77 -12.47 6.19
N SER A 173 4.15 -11.40 5.68
CA SER A 173 4.59 -10.02 5.93
C SER A 173 4.59 -9.67 7.43
N LYS A 174 3.52 -9.99 8.16
CA LYS A 174 3.42 -9.76 9.61
C LYS A 174 4.39 -10.63 10.42
N ALA A 175 4.57 -11.89 10.04
CA ALA A 175 5.53 -12.80 10.65
C ALA A 175 6.98 -12.30 10.48
N ASN A 176 7.34 -11.76 9.32
CA ASN A 176 8.64 -11.14 9.09
C ASN A 176 8.86 -9.90 9.97
N GLN A 177 7.84 -9.04 10.11
CA GLN A 177 7.92 -7.87 10.99
C GLN A 177 8.14 -8.28 12.45
N ALA A 178 7.40 -9.28 12.93
CA ALA A 178 7.56 -9.83 14.28
C ALA A 178 8.95 -10.47 14.48
N ALA A 179 9.41 -11.30 13.54
CA ALA A 179 10.73 -11.93 13.58
C ALA A 179 11.86 -10.90 13.63
N ASN A 180 11.77 -9.83 12.85
CA ASN A 180 12.74 -8.73 12.86
C ASN A 180 12.74 -8.00 14.21
N THR A 181 11.57 -7.76 14.79
CA THR A 181 11.44 -7.12 16.10
C THR A 181 12.05 -7.98 17.20
N ILE A 182 11.74 -9.28 17.21
CA ILE A 182 12.31 -10.25 18.14
C ILE A 182 13.84 -10.33 17.97
N SER A 183 14.34 -10.30 16.73
CA SER A 183 15.77 -10.26 16.47
C SER A 183 16.41 -9.02 17.10
N LYS A 184 15.87 -7.83 16.89
CA LYS A 184 16.36 -6.59 17.52
C LYS A 184 16.37 -6.70 19.05
N LEU A 185 15.29 -7.19 19.66
CA LEU A 185 15.19 -7.36 21.11
C LEU A 185 16.23 -8.33 21.65
N ARG A 186 16.52 -9.43 20.94
CA ARG A 186 17.56 -10.39 21.33
C ARG A 186 18.97 -9.79 21.34
N HIS A 187 19.25 -8.88 20.42
CA HIS A 187 20.55 -8.19 20.32
C HIS A 187 20.65 -6.96 21.23
N SER A 188 19.55 -6.52 21.86
CA SER A 188 19.50 -5.33 22.71
C SER A 188 19.74 -5.62 24.19
N ASN A 189 20.50 -6.68 24.51
CA ASN A 189 20.78 -7.15 25.88
C ASN A 189 19.50 -7.24 26.76
N PRO A 190 18.54 -8.10 26.42
CA PRO A 190 17.26 -8.17 27.11
C PRO A 190 17.43 -8.74 28.54
N PRO A 191 16.47 -8.47 29.44
CA PRO A 191 16.44 -9.07 30.78
C PRO A 191 16.63 -10.59 30.74
N GLN A 192 17.30 -11.16 31.74
CA GLN A 192 17.60 -12.60 31.78
C GLN A 192 16.33 -13.46 31.66
N THR A 193 15.23 -13.01 32.26
CA THR A 193 13.91 -13.65 32.20
C THR A 193 13.30 -13.67 30.80
N TRP A 194 13.75 -12.82 29.88
CA TRP A 194 13.22 -12.69 28.52
C TRP A 194 14.10 -13.41 27.48
N LYS A 195 15.32 -13.81 27.83
CA LYS A 195 16.24 -14.46 26.88
C LYS A 195 15.67 -15.75 26.30
N ASP A 196 15.14 -16.63 27.14
CA ASP A 196 14.56 -17.90 26.67
C ASP A 196 13.21 -17.71 25.97
N PRO A 197 12.27 -16.88 26.47
CA PRO A 197 11.07 -16.51 25.71
C PRO A 197 11.35 -15.94 24.31
N LEU A 198 12.33 -15.03 24.19
CA LEU A 198 12.70 -14.43 22.91
C LEU A 198 13.37 -15.44 21.96
N LYS A 199 14.17 -16.38 22.48
CA LYS A 199 14.71 -17.50 21.68
C LYS A 199 13.58 -18.39 21.14
N ASN A 200 12.60 -18.73 21.98
CA ASN A 200 11.46 -19.56 21.59
C ASN A 200 10.57 -18.85 20.56
N CYS A 201 10.34 -17.55 20.72
CA CYS A 201 9.61 -16.75 19.73
C CYS A 201 10.37 -16.70 18.40
N ALA A 202 11.69 -16.46 18.43
CA ALA A 202 12.51 -16.44 17.22
C ALA A 202 12.48 -17.78 16.48
N PHE A 203 12.55 -18.90 17.21
CA PHE A 203 12.41 -20.24 16.64
C PHE A 203 11.03 -20.47 16.02
N SER A 204 9.96 -20.07 16.72
CA SER A 204 8.58 -20.23 16.24
C SER A 204 8.32 -19.47 14.94
N TYR A 205 8.73 -18.20 14.87
CA TYR A 205 8.59 -17.42 13.65
C TYR A 205 9.49 -17.92 12.51
N LYS A 206 10.67 -18.50 12.82
CA LYS A 206 11.51 -19.16 11.82
C LYS A 206 10.75 -20.35 11.19
N VAL A 207 10.15 -21.23 11.99
CA VAL A 207 9.37 -22.38 11.51
C VAL A 207 8.20 -21.92 10.64
N ILE A 208 7.45 -20.91 11.09
CA ILE A 208 6.33 -20.35 10.32
C ILE A 208 6.81 -19.88 8.93
N LEU A 209 7.91 -19.13 8.88
CA LEU A 209 8.40 -18.52 7.64
C LEU A 209 9.08 -19.52 6.70
N THR A 210 9.77 -20.55 7.21
CA THR A 210 10.59 -21.46 6.40
C THR A 210 9.93 -22.80 6.07
N ALA A 211 8.89 -23.20 6.81
CA ALA A 211 8.19 -24.46 6.59
C ALA A 211 6.69 -24.22 6.35
N THR A 212 6.02 -23.60 7.33
CA THR A 212 4.56 -23.55 7.31
C THR A 212 3.98 -22.66 6.20
N MET A 213 4.57 -21.49 5.93
CA MET A 213 4.13 -20.62 4.83
C MET A 213 4.39 -21.27 3.45
N PRO A 214 5.59 -21.80 3.15
CA PRO A 214 5.80 -22.56 1.90
C PRO A 214 4.84 -23.74 1.69
N GLU A 215 4.59 -24.55 2.72
CA GLU A 215 3.66 -25.69 2.65
C GLU A 215 2.22 -25.24 2.35
N ALA A 216 1.76 -24.15 2.99
CA ALA A 216 0.45 -23.58 2.71
C ALA A 216 0.34 -23.06 1.27
N ILE A 217 1.37 -22.38 0.76
CA ILE A 217 1.40 -21.89 -0.64
C ILE A 217 1.36 -23.06 -1.61
N GLU A 218 2.14 -24.10 -1.37
CA GLU A 218 2.20 -25.29 -2.24
C GLU A 218 0.86 -26.04 -2.25
N ALA A 219 0.24 -26.24 -1.10
CA ALA A 219 -1.06 -26.89 -0.96
C ALA A 219 -2.17 -26.09 -1.65
N LEU A 220 -2.19 -24.77 -1.47
CA LEU A 220 -3.11 -23.88 -2.16
C LEU A 220 -2.92 -23.92 -3.69
N THR A 221 -1.66 -23.90 -4.15
CA THR A 221 -1.33 -23.96 -5.58
C THR A 221 -1.72 -25.30 -6.21
N LYS A 222 -1.71 -26.39 -5.43
CA LYS A 222 -2.15 -27.74 -5.85
C LYS A 222 -3.66 -27.97 -5.72
N GLY A 223 -4.42 -27.00 -5.20
CA GLY A 223 -5.86 -27.11 -5.02
C GLY A 223 -6.29 -27.95 -3.81
N ASP A 224 -5.44 -28.09 -2.78
CA ASP A 224 -5.74 -28.78 -1.52
C ASP A 224 -5.80 -27.78 -0.33
N PRO A 225 -6.88 -26.98 -0.21
CA PRO A 225 -6.97 -25.93 0.80
C PRO A 225 -7.14 -26.48 2.23
N LYS A 226 -7.61 -27.73 2.39
CA LYS A 226 -7.79 -28.35 3.70
C LYS A 226 -6.46 -28.70 4.34
N PHE A 227 -5.48 -29.13 3.54
CA PHE A 227 -4.11 -29.32 3.99
C PHE A 227 -3.43 -28.01 4.41
N ALA A 228 -3.70 -26.91 3.69
CA ALA A 228 -3.23 -25.56 4.07
C ALA A 228 -3.84 -25.09 5.40
N GLU A 229 -5.13 -25.33 5.61
CA GLU A 229 -5.84 -25.04 6.86
C GLU A 229 -5.24 -25.83 8.05
N ASP A 230 -5.05 -27.15 7.90
CA ASP A 230 -4.48 -27.99 8.96
C ASP A 230 -3.05 -27.57 9.37
N GLY A 231 -2.22 -27.15 8.41
CA GLY A 231 -0.88 -26.60 8.66
C GLY A 231 -0.89 -25.25 9.40
N MET A 232 -1.85 -24.37 9.07
CA MET A 232 -2.04 -23.08 9.74
C MET A 232 -2.60 -23.25 11.15
N VAL A 233 -3.62 -24.08 11.34
CA VAL A 233 -4.25 -24.35 12.64
C VAL A 233 -3.29 -25.09 13.57
N GLY A 234 -2.47 -26.02 13.07
CA GLY A 234 -1.42 -26.68 13.85
C GLY A 234 -0.36 -25.70 14.39
N SER A 235 -0.05 -24.66 13.62
CA SER A 235 0.90 -23.61 14.02
C SER A 235 0.32 -22.66 15.08
N SER A 236 -0.99 -22.39 15.05
CA SER A 236 -1.70 -21.70 16.14
C SER A 236 -1.94 -22.60 17.37
N GLY A 237 -2.08 -23.91 17.19
CA GLY A 237 -2.24 -24.89 18.27
C GLY A 237 -0.99 -25.03 19.14
N ASN A 238 0.20 -24.83 18.57
CA ASN A 238 1.46 -24.71 19.33
C ASN A 238 1.55 -23.43 20.17
N PHE A 239 0.66 -22.46 19.95
CA PHE A 239 0.53 -21.26 20.78
C PHE A 239 -0.28 -21.53 22.07
N ASN A 240 -1.14 -22.56 22.09
CA ASN A 240 -2.01 -22.91 23.22
C ASN A 240 -1.71 -24.28 23.88
N SER A 241 -0.76 -25.06 23.36
CA SER A 241 -0.56 -26.45 23.82
C SER A 241 0.09 -26.62 25.20
N LYS A 242 0.42 -25.53 25.92
CA LYS A 242 0.70 -25.60 27.36
C LYS A 242 -0.53 -25.39 28.27
N TYR A 243 -1.70 -25.02 27.74
CA TYR A 243 -2.89 -24.74 28.58
C TYR A 243 -4.18 -25.50 28.22
N THR A 244 -4.26 -26.25 27.10
CA THR A 244 -5.48 -26.99 26.75
C THR A 244 -5.25 -28.44 26.33
N ARG A 245 -4.35 -29.17 26.99
CA ARG A 245 -4.26 -30.64 26.89
C ARG A 245 -5.07 -31.31 28.01
N SER A 246 -6.36 -31.00 28.11
CA SER A 246 -7.26 -31.72 29.03
C SER A 246 -8.59 -32.17 28.40
N ASN A 247 -9.14 -31.50 27.39
CA ASN A 247 -10.53 -31.78 26.95
C ASN A 247 -10.70 -32.05 25.44
N ARG A 248 -9.94 -32.98 24.86
CA ARG A 248 -10.36 -33.57 23.57
C ARG A 248 -9.83 -34.98 23.28
N SER A 249 -9.76 -35.81 24.32
CA SER A 249 -9.73 -37.26 24.19
C SER A 249 -10.91 -37.80 24.99
N ILE A 250 -12.08 -37.88 24.34
CA ILE A 250 -13.23 -38.80 24.56
C ILE A 250 -14.32 -38.29 23.62
N ASN A 251 -14.23 -38.71 22.36
CA ASN A 251 -15.36 -39.08 21.49
C ASN A 251 -14.85 -39.23 20.05
N LYS A 252 -14.29 -40.40 19.78
CA LYS A 252 -14.59 -41.18 18.59
C LYS A 252 -14.00 -42.59 18.75
N ARG A 253 -14.94 -43.54 18.84
CA ARG A 253 -14.86 -45.00 19.02
C ARG A 253 -14.64 -45.47 20.45
#